data_AF-A0A2G4GAM2-F1
#
_entry.id   AF-A0A2G4GAM2-F1
#
_cell.length_a   1.000
_cell.length_b   1.000
_cell.length_c   1.000
_cell.angle_alpha   90.00
_cell.angle_beta   90.00
_cell.angle_gamma   90.00
#
_symmetry.space_group_name_H-M   'P 1'
#
loop_
_entity.id
_entity.type
_entity.pdbx_description
1 polymer ?
#
loop_
_entity_poly.entity_id
_entity_poly.type
_entity_poly.pdbx_seq_one_letter_code
_entity_poly.pdbx_strand_id
1 'polypeptide(L)'
;MPSDFALKTMNFVHKTILTVSGGKKGWNAGNMPVLKLTTTGRTSGQPRECMLTSPIQQGDTYVVVASRGGDDHHPAWFVNLRANSTVWVATQTEAKHERRARIA
;
A
#
# COMPACT_ATOMS: atom_id res chain seq x y z
N MET A 1 -4.45 -5.99 -18.47
CA MET A 1 -4.33 -5.47 -17.09
C MET A 1 -5.26 -4.27 -16.89
N PRO A 2 -5.62 -3.91 -15.64
CA PRO A 2 -6.43 -2.72 -15.37
C PRO A 2 -5.71 -1.44 -15.81
N SER A 3 -6.45 -0.43 -16.24
CA SER A 3 -5.86 0.89 -16.57
C SER A 3 -5.41 1.66 -15.33
N ASP A 4 -4.50 2.60 -15.49
CA ASP A 4 -4.05 3.52 -14.41
C ASP A 4 -5.20 4.25 -13.74
N PHE A 5 -6.18 4.68 -14.54
CA PHE A 5 -7.37 5.35 -14.04
C PHE A 5 -8.20 4.41 -13.15
N ALA A 6 -8.37 3.15 -13.56
CA ALA A 6 -9.07 2.14 -12.77
C ALA A 6 -8.35 1.86 -11.44
N LEU A 7 -7.02 1.68 -11.46
CA LEU A 7 -6.23 1.44 -10.24
C LEU A 7 -6.27 2.62 -9.28
N LYS A 8 -6.15 3.85 -9.80
CA LYS A 8 -6.24 5.08 -8.98
C LYS A 8 -7.63 5.24 -8.37
N THR A 9 -8.68 5.00 -9.15
CA THR A 9 -10.08 5.05 -8.67
C THR A 9 -10.32 4.01 -7.59
N MET A 10 -9.86 2.77 -7.78
CA MET A 10 -9.98 1.71 -6.78
C MET A 10 -9.27 2.09 -5.47
N ASN A 11 -8.03 2.58 -5.55
CA ASN A 11 -7.28 3.04 -4.37
C ASN A 11 -8.00 4.19 -3.66
N PHE A 12 -8.58 5.12 -4.42
CA PHE A 12 -9.35 6.24 -3.87
C PHE A 12 -10.62 5.77 -3.14
N VAL A 13 -11.40 4.88 -3.75
CA VAL A 13 -12.60 4.28 -3.13
C VAL A 13 -12.22 3.54 -1.85
N HIS A 14 -11.16 2.73 -1.89
CA HIS A 14 -10.70 1.97 -0.73
C HIS A 14 -10.30 2.89 0.42
N LYS A 15 -9.48 3.92 0.15
CA LYS A 15 -9.11 4.94 1.14
C LYS A 15 -10.33 5.67 1.71
N THR A 16 -11.32 5.97 0.87
CA THR A 16 -12.56 6.62 1.29
C THR A 16 -13.31 5.75 2.29
N ILE A 17 -13.49 4.45 2.01
CA ILE A 17 -14.15 3.50 2.93
C ILE A 17 -13.48 3.48 4.31
N LEU A 18 -12.14 3.43 4.35
CA LEU A 18 -11.41 3.50 5.62
C LEU A 18 -11.68 4.83 6.32
N THR A 19 -11.67 5.93 5.60
CA THR A 19 -11.81 7.27 6.17
C THR A 19 -13.21 7.49 6.74
N VAL A 20 -14.27 7.21 5.97
CA VAL A 20 -15.66 7.43 6.41
C VAL A 20 -16.11 6.45 7.50
N SER A 21 -15.44 5.29 7.62
CA SER A 21 -15.70 4.34 8.71
C SER A 21 -14.91 4.64 9.99
N GLY A 22 -14.16 5.75 10.04
CA GLY A 22 -13.28 6.06 11.17
C GLY A 22 -12.17 5.03 11.34
N GLY A 23 -11.70 4.43 10.25
CA GLY A 23 -10.66 3.39 10.24
C GLY A 23 -11.17 2.01 10.66
N LYS A 24 -12.47 1.77 10.75
CA LYS A 24 -13.03 0.47 11.23
C LYS A 24 -13.25 -0.54 10.11
N LYS A 25 -13.50 -0.10 8.87
CA LYS A 25 -13.81 -0.97 7.71
C LYS A 25 -12.78 -0.80 6.59
N GLY A 26 -12.59 -1.85 5.80
CA GLY A 26 -11.68 -1.86 4.64
C GLY A 26 -10.29 -2.46 4.90
N TRP A 27 -10.06 -3.07 6.06
CA TRP A 27 -8.78 -3.74 6.38
C TRP A 27 -8.68 -5.18 5.90
N ASN A 28 -9.70 -5.70 5.23
CA ASN A 28 -9.70 -7.02 4.61
C ASN A 28 -10.28 -6.90 3.20
N ALA A 29 -9.65 -7.56 2.24
CA ALA A 29 -10.19 -7.76 0.89
C ALA A 29 -10.39 -9.27 0.71
N GLY A 30 -11.64 -9.73 0.81
CA GLY A 30 -11.92 -11.15 1.00
C GLY A 30 -11.25 -11.65 2.28
N ASN A 31 -10.45 -12.71 2.18
CA ASN A 31 -9.71 -13.30 3.30
C ASN A 31 -8.27 -12.77 3.43
N MET A 32 -7.90 -11.73 2.67
CA MET A 32 -6.54 -11.19 2.68
C MET A 32 -6.46 -9.89 3.50
N PRO A 33 -5.57 -9.82 4.50
CA PRO A 33 -5.31 -8.60 5.24
C PRO A 33 -4.83 -7.48 4.33
N VAL A 34 -5.27 -6.26 4.61
CA VAL A 34 -4.88 -5.04 3.92
C VAL A 34 -3.96 -4.23 4.83
N LEU A 35 -3.01 -3.52 4.23
CA LEU A 35 -2.24 -2.47 4.87
C LEU A 35 -2.28 -1.19 4.04
N LYS A 36 -2.07 -0.06 4.69
CA LYS A 36 -1.83 1.22 4.03
C LYS A 36 -0.32 1.47 3.99
N LEU A 37 0.25 1.48 2.79
CA LEU A 37 1.64 1.81 2.55
C LEU A 37 1.76 3.29 2.20
N THR A 38 2.64 4.01 2.88
CA THR A 38 3.04 5.38 2.54
C THR A 38 4.50 5.36 2.08
N THR A 39 4.75 5.87 0.87
CA THR A 39 6.08 6.02 0.28
C THR A 39 6.37 7.49 -0.01
N THR A 40 7.64 7.85 -0.13
CA THR A 40 8.04 9.18 -0.63
C THR A 40 8.08 9.15 -2.15
N GLY A 41 7.31 10.02 -2.81
CA GLY A 41 7.30 10.10 -4.27
C GLY A 41 8.68 10.49 -4.81
N ARG A 42 9.36 9.59 -5.54
CA ARG A 42 10.77 9.76 -5.93
C ARG A 42 11.07 11.04 -6.74
N THR A 43 10.07 11.52 -7.49
CA THR A 43 10.18 12.75 -8.30
C THR A 43 9.65 13.97 -7.55
N SER A 44 8.59 13.81 -6.75
CA SER A 44 7.89 14.93 -6.13
C SER A 44 8.30 15.25 -4.68
N GLY A 45 9.00 14.34 -3.99
CA GLY A 45 9.26 14.40 -2.55
C GLY A 45 8.02 14.22 -1.65
N GLN A 46 6.81 14.30 -2.20
CA GLN A 46 5.56 14.22 -1.44
C GLN A 46 5.20 12.80 -0.97
N PRO A 47 4.53 12.64 0.19
CA PRO A 47 3.97 11.37 0.63
C PRO A 47 2.92 10.82 -0.35
N ARG A 48 3.01 9.52 -0.65
CA ARG A 48 2.10 8.78 -1.54
C ARG A 48 1.56 7.56 -0.82
N GLU A 49 0.24 7.51 -0.65
CA GLU A 49 -0.45 6.41 0.01
C GLU A 49 -1.04 5.41 -0.99
N CYS A 50 -0.89 4.12 -0.72
CA CYS A 50 -1.50 3.03 -1.46
C CYS A 50 -2.05 1.99 -0.48
N MET A 51 -3.31 1.61 -0.65
CA MET A 51 -3.89 0.44 0.02
C MET A 51 -3.42 -0.80 -0.72
N LEU A 52 -2.89 -1.79 0.00
CA LEU A 52 -2.33 -3.02 -0.57
C LEU A 52 -2.81 -4.21 0.24
N THR A 53 -3.14 -5.30 -0.45
CA THR A 53 -3.25 -6.59 0.21
C THR A 53 -1.87 -7.12 0.56
N SER A 54 -1.78 -7.84 1.67
CA SER A 54 -0.53 -8.38 2.20
C SER A 54 -0.76 -9.81 2.67
N PRO A 55 -0.22 -10.82 1.96
CA PRO A 55 -0.41 -12.22 2.33
C PRO A 55 0.26 -12.59 3.66
N ILE A 56 1.23 -11.80 4.12
CA ILE A 56 1.94 -12.01 5.38
C ILE A 56 1.94 -10.69 6.14
N GLN A 57 1.29 -10.68 7.31
CA GLN A 57 1.39 -9.64 8.34
C GLN A 57 1.61 -10.37 9.68
N GLN A 58 2.86 -10.66 10.03
CA GLN A 58 3.21 -11.46 11.21
C GLN A 58 4.33 -10.79 12.00
N GLY A 59 4.03 -10.40 13.25
CA GLY A 59 4.94 -9.59 14.06
C GLY A 59 5.39 -8.35 13.27
N ASP A 60 6.71 -8.20 13.11
CA ASP A 60 7.30 -7.08 12.36
C ASP A 60 7.48 -7.36 10.86
N THR A 61 7.01 -8.51 10.38
CA THR A 61 7.19 -8.95 8.98
C THR A 61 5.91 -8.72 8.18
N TYR A 62 6.03 -7.90 7.14
CA TYR A 62 4.96 -7.61 6.19
C TYR A 62 5.47 -7.91 4.78
N VAL A 63 4.70 -8.67 4.00
CA VAL A 63 5.00 -8.93 2.59
C VAL A 63 3.97 -8.26 1.72
N VAL A 64 4.43 -7.46 0.75
CA VAL A 64 3.60 -6.86 -0.29
C VAL A 64 4.15 -7.27 -1.65
N VAL A 65 3.26 -7.52 -2.61
CA VAL A 65 3.65 -7.96 -3.95
C VAL A 65 3.42 -6.82 -4.94
N ALA A 66 4.47 -6.41 -5.65
CA ALA A 66 4.43 -5.35 -6.66
C ALA A 66 3.83 -5.80 -7.99
N SER A 67 2.70 -6.54 -7.94
CA SER A 67 2.14 -7.22 -9.12
C SER A 67 1.46 -6.27 -10.10
N ARG A 68 0.85 -5.17 -9.64
CA ARG A 68 0.04 -4.24 -10.44
C ARG A 68 -0.99 -4.97 -11.35
N GLY A 69 -1.57 -6.08 -10.87
CA GLY A 69 -2.50 -6.88 -11.68
C GLY A 69 -1.85 -7.56 -12.90
N GLY A 70 -0.55 -7.84 -12.82
CA GLY A 70 0.26 -8.52 -13.83
C GLY A 70 0.99 -7.61 -14.80
N ASP A 71 0.82 -6.28 -14.71
CA ASP A 71 1.30 -5.29 -15.68
C ASP A 71 2.83 -5.32 -15.87
N ASP A 72 3.29 -5.10 -17.11
CA ASP A 72 4.70 -4.98 -17.46
C ASP A 72 5.38 -3.81 -16.74
N HIS A 73 4.60 -2.80 -16.33
CA HIS A 73 5.10 -1.67 -15.56
C HIS A 73 5.00 -1.92 -14.06
N HIS A 74 6.10 -1.67 -13.36
CA HIS A 74 6.07 -1.66 -11.90
C HIS A 74 5.11 -0.58 -11.35
N PRO A 75 4.46 -0.81 -10.19
CA PRO A 75 3.61 0.20 -9.57
C PRO A 75 4.45 1.35 -9.01
N ALA A 76 3.85 2.56 -8.97
CA ALA A 76 4.55 3.77 -8.54
C ALA A 76 5.14 3.65 -7.11
N TRP A 77 4.43 3.00 -6.18
CA TRP A 77 4.91 2.78 -4.82
C TRP A 77 6.17 1.90 -4.77
N PHE A 78 6.32 0.94 -5.68
CA PHE A 78 7.49 0.07 -5.74
C PHE A 78 8.73 0.86 -6.18
N VAL A 79 8.60 1.64 -7.25
CA VAL A 79 9.72 2.47 -7.71
C VAL A 79 10.05 3.62 -6.76
N ASN A 80 9.08 4.08 -5.97
CA ASN A 80 9.31 5.02 -4.87
C ASN A 80 10.12 4.37 -3.74
N LEU A 81 9.71 3.20 -3.24
CA LEU A 81 10.42 2.54 -2.14
C LEU A 81 11.81 2.03 -2.55
N ARG A 82 12.01 1.74 -3.84
CA ARG A 82 13.32 1.40 -4.39
C ARG A 82 14.28 2.59 -4.33
N ALA A 83 13.76 3.81 -4.52
CA ALA A 83 14.54 5.04 -4.41
C ALA A 83 14.75 5.47 -2.95
N ASN A 84 13.79 5.20 -2.06
CA ASN A 84 13.91 5.45 -0.63
C ASN A 84 13.24 4.31 0.17
N SER A 85 14.05 3.49 0.85
CA SER A 85 13.58 2.33 1.60
C SER A 85 12.78 2.68 2.87
N THR A 86 12.80 3.93 3.34
CA THR A 86 12.01 4.36 4.50
C THR A 86 10.56 4.56 4.08
N VAL A 87 9.68 3.77 4.69
CA VAL A 87 8.24 3.75 4.40
C VAL A 87 7.45 3.82 5.70
N TRP A 88 6.17 4.14 5.60
CA TRP A 88 5.25 4.03 6.73
C TRP A 88 4.14 3.05 6.42
N VAL A 89 3.82 2.22 7.40
CA VAL A 89 2.78 1.20 7.32
C VAL A 89 1.73 1.48 8.37
N ALA A 90 0.47 1.29 8.03
CA ALA A 90 -0.64 1.19 8.98
C ALA A 90 -1.46 -0.06 8.65
N THR A 91 -1.93 -0.76 9.68
CA THR A 91 -2.76 -1.97 9.55
C THR A 91 -4.06 -1.78 10.34
N GLN A 92 -4.88 -2.82 10.43
CA GLN A 92 -6.08 -2.80 11.26
C GLN A 92 -5.77 -2.57 12.74
N THR A 93 -4.67 -3.14 13.23
CA THR A 93 -4.34 -3.20 14.65
C THR A 93 -3.21 -2.24 15.03
N GLU A 94 -2.47 -1.73 14.06
CA GLU A 94 -1.31 -0.86 14.30
C GLU A 94 -1.47 0.46 13.55
N ALA A 95 -1.36 1.56 14.29
CA ALA A 95 -1.34 2.90 13.72
C ALA A 95 -0.11 3.09 12.81
N LYS A 96 -0.08 4.20 12.07
CA LYS A 96 1.02 4.52 11.16
C LYS A 96 2.37 4.51 11.90
N HIS A 97 3.29 3.68 11.44
CA HIS A 97 4.64 3.54 12.00
C HIS A 97 5.68 3.38 10.89
N GLU A 98 6.92 3.77 11.18
CA GLU A 98 8.02 3.69 10.22
C GLU A 98 8.55 2.25 10.09
N ARG A 99 8.90 1.85 8.86
CA ARG A 99 9.56 0.58 8.54
C ARG A 99 10.61 0.80 7.45
N ARG A 100 11.53 -0.16 7.34
CA ARG A 100 12.51 -0.22 6.24
C ARG A 100 12.12 -1.32 5.27
N ALA A 101 11.76 -0.94 4.05
CA ALA A 101 11.48 -1.89 2.97
C ALA A 101 12.76 -2.57 2.47
N ARG A 102 12.64 -3.84 2.10
CA ARG A 102 13.68 -4.62 1.42
C ARG A 102 13.07 -5.30 0.21
N ILE A 103 13.80 -5.34 -0.90
CA ILE A 103 13.41 -6.05 -2.12
C ILE A 103 14.10 -7.42 -2.05
N ALA A 104 13.31 -8.48 -2.21
CA ALA A 104 13.78 -9.86 -2.29
C ALA A 104 14.00 -10.27 -3.75
#